data_AF-A0A8T0C6U2-F1
#
_entry.id   AF-A0A8T0C6U2-F1
#
_cell.length_a   1.000
_cell.length_b   1.000
_cell.length_c   1.000
_cell.angle_alpha   90.00
_cell.angle_beta   90.00
_cell.angle_gamma   90.00
#
_symmetry.space_group_name_H-M   'P 1'
#
loop_
_entity.id
_entity.type
_entity.pdbx_description
1 polymer ?
#
loop_
_entity_poly.entity_id
_entity_poly.type
_entity_poly.pdbx_seq_one_letter_code
_entity_poly.pdbx_strand_id
1 'polypeptide(L)'
;MTSKTPQSSVRPYPELKDNEPTVPQFGVLDKLHGTWVNWKGGPKGLHTTPMPSPGTSSETVFGVFHFKSQQYREQLTFTKVNAPVRNRAGSNEQFNGPVKYETAIIDNNGDLQHFENGMYLWLGDNTMPWQEDGKYQNPRTMFSRPSTKESVRDDGGVPVISPGEQGPQFVPPHSISRSGVIPHGTTIHLTGNVTHFDKNETPDAPEKPEIAKLWEQPYLSISPTMGIDPERDLIPGSLKKPFWTNLPRDEQRDYPGQPKAHQGVNSARAYFLNIFNYDQYGAKFPYTVQPNLLLSEFNEDLNFKSYDLIELDSQHDTGVQGATVNNVMIERYCRVVRMRHRMWLEQIVIQDEAGKDKVIEQLQYEQIVDFEFMFGASGETTQWPHIQVNTLRRLEDIPEKDRYDAIELPEEEEEPVTKPKAQVHRMNHKAK
;
A
#
# COMPACT_ATOMS: atom_id res chain seq x y z
N MET A 1 22.09 -27.18 40.27
CA MET A 1 20.89 -26.38 39.95
C MET A 1 20.21 -27.06 38.77
N THR A 2 19.00 -27.57 38.95
CA THR A 2 18.20 -28.15 37.85
C THR A 2 17.69 -27.00 36.98
N SER A 3 18.37 -26.72 35.86
CA SER A 3 17.89 -25.77 34.86
C SER A 3 16.66 -26.38 34.18
N LYS A 4 15.48 -26.15 34.73
CA LYS A 4 14.25 -26.31 33.96
C LYS A 4 14.31 -25.23 32.88
N THR A 5 14.68 -25.62 31.67
CA THR A 5 14.52 -24.80 30.47
C THR A 5 13.09 -24.28 30.47
N PRO A 6 12.86 -22.96 30.35
CA PRO A 6 11.51 -22.42 30.26
C PRO A 6 10.79 -23.15 29.13
N GLN A 7 9.69 -23.82 29.45
CA GLN A 7 8.86 -24.46 28.44
C GLN A 7 8.25 -23.32 27.62
N SER A 8 8.64 -23.21 26.35
CA SER A 8 8.05 -22.21 25.45
C SER A 8 6.53 -22.42 25.41
N SER A 9 5.77 -21.33 25.44
CA SER A 9 4.31 -21.35 25.24
C SER A 9 3.92 -21.67 23.79
N VAL A 10 4.90 -21.73 22.88
CA VAL A 10 4.74 -22.06 21.46
C VAL A 10 5.10 -23.54 21.28
N ARG A 11 4.23 -24.29 20.58
CA ARG A 11 4.50 -25.69 20.25
C ARG A 11 5.71 -25.78 19.32
N PRO A 12 6.57 -26.81 19.49
CA PRO A 12 7.72 -26.98 18.61
C PRO A 12 7.34 -27.09 17.14
N TYR A 13 7.97 -26.24 16.32
CA TYR A 13 7.92 -26.37 14.87
C TYR A 13 8.29 -27.78 14.45
N PRO A 14 7.63 -28.33 13.42
CA PRO A 14 7.97 -29.66 12.92
C PRO A 14 9.44 -29.70 12.53
N GLU A 15 10.11 -30.80 12.84
CA GLU A 15 11.50 -30.97 12.48
C GLU A 15 11.64 -31.06 10.96
N LEU A 16 12.61 -30.32 10.42
CA LEU A 16 12.97 -30.40 9.02
C LEU A 16 13.66 -31.75 8.75
N LYS A 17 12.89 -32.75 8.30
CA LYS A 17 13.41 -34.08 7.94
C LYS A 17 14.18 -34.00 6.62
N ASP A 18 15.49 -34.23 6.66
CA ASP A 18 16.53 -34.45 5.62
C ASP A 18 16.48 -33.67 4.28
N ASN A 19 15.31 -33.32 3.73
CA ASN A 19 15.15 -32.54 2.52
C ASN A 19 14.47 -31.19 2.81
N GLU A 20 15.12 -30.11 2.38
CA GLU A 20 14.55 -28.77 2.34
C GLU A 20 13.32 -28.73 1.41
N PRO A 21 12.28 -27.93 1.69
CA PRO A 21 11.19 -27.72 0.75
C PRO A 21 11.76 -27.26 -0.59
N THR A 22 11.39 -27.92 -1.67
CA THR A 22 11.80 -27.56 -3.04
C THR A 22 10.79 -26.66 -3.74
N VAL A 23 9.57 -26.58 -3.19
CA VAL A 23 8.47 -25.79 -3.74
C VAL A 23 8.10 -24.70 -2.73
N PRO A 24 8.10 -23.41 -3.13
CA PRO A 24 7.61 -22.33 -2.28
C PRO A 24 6.10 -22.42 -2.05
N GLN A 25 5.66 -22.06 -0.86
CA GLN A 25 4.25 -21.80 -0.57
C GLN A 25 3.96 -20.31 -0.76
N PHE A 26 3.01 -19.96 -1.61
CA PHE A 26 2.66 -18.56 -1.87
C PHE A 26 1.45 -18.05 -1.07
N GLY A 27 0.71 -18.94 -0.40
CA GLY A 27 -0.51 -18.58 0.33
C GLY A 27 -1.48 -17.80 -0.56
N VAL A 28 -2.06 -16.72 -0.03
CA VAL A 28 -2.94 -15.82 -0.79
C VAL A 28 -2.21 -15.12 -1.95
N LEU A 29 -0.88 -14.92 -1.86
CA LEU A 29 -0.11 -14.23 -2.90
C LEU A 29 -0.06 -15.01 -4.22
N ASP A 30 -0.39 -16.30 -4.22
CA ASP A 30 -0.51 -17.09 -5.46
C ASP A 30 -1.53 -16.44 -6.42
N LYS A 31 -2.60 -15.88 -5.86
CA LYS A 31 -3.66 -15.19 -6.60
C LYS A 31 -3.19 -13.89 -7.25
N LEU A 32 -2.02 -13.35 -6.90
CA LEU A 32 -1.52 -12.13 -7.55
C LEU A 32 -0.88 -12.43 -8.92
N HIS A 33 -0.40 -13.65 -9.14
CA HIS A 33 0.45 -13.97 -10.29
C HIS A 33 -0.18 -13.60 -11.62
N GLY A 34 0.50 -12.78 -12.44
CA GLY A 34 0.02 -12.35 -13.75
C GLY A 34 0.08 -10.83 -13.90
N THR A 35 -0.49 -10.32 -14.99
CA THR A 35 -0.53 -8.88 -15.29
C THR A 35 -1.94 -8.32 -15.10
N TRP A 36 -2.03 -7.26 -14.30
CA TRP A 36 -3.24 -6.53 -13.95
C TRP A 36 -3.23 -5.16 -14.59
N VAL A 37 -4.32 -4.81 -15.28
CA VAL A 37 -4.40 -3.56 -16.04
C VAL A 37 -5.77 -2.90 -15.91
N ASN A 38 -5.79 -1.59 -16.10
CA ASN A 38 -7.03 -0.90 -16.46
C ASN A 38 -7.47 -1.32 -17.88
N TRP A 39 -8.75 -1.18 -18.20
CA TRP A 39 -9.31 -1.52 -19.52
C TRP A 39 -10.19 -0.39 -20.08
N LYS A 40 -10.46 -0.42 -21.38
CA LYS A 40 -11.34 0.55 -22.05
C LYS A 40 -12.77 0.39 -21.53
N GLY A 41 -13.39 1.50 -21.14
CA GLY A 41 -14.71 1.49 -20.50
C GLY A 41 -14.69 1.07 -19.02
N GLY A 42 -13.52 0.71 -18.46
CA GLY A 42 -13.32 0.48 -17.04
C GLY A 42 -12.96 1.73 -16.24
N PRO A 43 -12.85 1.61 -14.91
CA PRO A 43 -12.37 2.68 -14.06
C PRO A 43 -10.88 2.94 -14.30
N LYS A 44 -10.47 4.18 -14.09
CA LYS A 44 -9.06 4.59 -14.01
C LYS A 44 -8.65 4.68 -12.55
N GLY A 45 -7.35 4.55 -12.29
CA GLY A 45 -6.80 4.86 -10.97
C GLY A 45 -6.90 6.35 -10.67
N LEU A 46 -6.90 6.71 -9.40
CA LEU A 46 -6.84 8.10 -8.93
C LEU A 46 -5.73 8.24 -7.89
N HIS A 47 -4.88 9.25 -8.04
CA HIS A 47 -3.96 9.64 -6.99
C HIS A 47 -4.24 11.06 -6.50
N THR A 48 -3.86 11.31 -5.24
CA THR A 48 -3.78 12.64 -4.63
C THR A 48 -2.37 12.82 -4.11
N THR A 49 -1.77 13.98 -4.36
CA THR A 49 -0.35 14.22 -4.06
C THR A 49 -0.11 15.67 -3.66
N PRO A 50 0.59 15.90 -2.53
CA PRO A 50 1.20 17.19 -2.26
C PRO A 50 2.52 17.33 -3.03
N MET A 51 2.65 18.39 -3.83
CA MET A 51 3.91 18.72 -4.50
C MET A 51 4.48 20.03 -3.95
N PRO A 52 5.74 20.07 -3.50
CA PRO A 52 6.35 21.32 -3.06
C PRO A 52 6.42 22.30 -4.24
N SER A 53 6.05 23.57 -4.00
CA SER A 53 6.17 24.61 -5.01
C SER A 53 7.65 24.94 -5.24
N PRO A 54 8.09 25.12 -6.49
CA PRO A 54 9.49 25.46 -6.78
C PRO A 54 9.96 26.69 -6.00
N GLY A 55 11.18 26.63 -5.47
CA GLY A 55 11.78 27.72 -4.71
C GLY A 55 11.30 27.83 -3.26
N THR A 56 10.41 26.96 -2.79
CA THR A 56 10.03 26.86 -1.37
C THR A 56 10.69 25.65 -0.71
N SER A 57 11.11 25.81 0.54
CA SER A 57 11.61 24.72 1.38
C SER A 57 11.37 25.05 2.84
N SER A 58 11.41 24.03 3.70
CA SER A 58 11.36 24.20 5.16
C SER A 58 12.43 25.14 5.72
N GLU A 59 13.46 25.50 4.94
CA GLU A 59 14.58 26.33 5.37
C GLU A 59 14.47 27.82 4.99
N THR A 60 13.70 28.16 3.94
CA THR A 60 13.62 29.54 3.43
C THR A 60 12.27 30.17 3.70
N VAL A 61 11.21 29.53 3.19
CA VAL A 61 9.82 29.91 3.36
C VAL A 61 9.07 28.61 3.60
N PHE A 62 8.55 28.43 4.82
CA PHE A 62 7.73 27.29 5.18
C PHE A 62 6.76 26.94 4.03
N GLY A 63 6.79 25.66 3.63
CA GLY A 63 6.53 25.28 2.24
C GLY A 63 5.14 25.66 1.73
N VAL A 64 5.08 26.08 0.47
CA VAL A 64 3.83 26.17 -0.30
C VAL A 64 3.71 24.88 -1.09
N PHE A 65 2.71 24.06 -0.81
CA PHE A 65 2.49 22.79 -1.50
C PHE A 65 1.29 22.85 -2.45
N HIS A 66 1.51 22.56 -3.72
CA HIS A 66 0.44 22.40 -4.69
C HIS A 66 -0.23 21.03 -4.52
N PHE A 67 -1.55 21.03 -4.36
CA PHE A 67 -2.32 19.80 -4.43
C PHE A 67 -2.53 19.39 -5.89
N LYS A 68 -2.09 18.19 -6.24
CA LYS A 68 -2.41 17.55 -7.52
C LYS A 68 -3.27 16.33 -7.26
N SER A 69 -4.34 16.21 -8.02
CA SER A 69 -5.10 14.97 -8.13
C SER A 69 -5.31 14.66 -9.59
N GLN A 70 -5.10 13.40 -9.98
CA GLN A 70 -5.11 13.02 -11.38
C GLN A 70 -5.48 11.57 -11.55
N GLN A 71 -6.36 11.33 -12.53
CA GLN A 71 -6.62 9.98 -13.01
C GLN A 71 -5.44 9.45 -13.80
N TYR A 72 -5.17 8.16 -13.66
CA TYR A 72 -4.06 7.49 -14.33
C TYR A 72 -4.45 6.09 -14.81
N ARG A 73 -3.61 5.52 -15.65
CA ARG A 73 -3.64 4.11 -16.01
C ARG A 73 -2.41 3.41 -15.47
N GLU A 74 -2.58 2.14 -15.11
CA GLU A 74 -1.54 1.32 -14.52
C GLU A 74 -1.46 -0.04 -15.20
N GLN A 75 -0.25 -0.57 -15.24
CA GLN A 75 0.07 -1.95 -15.51
C GLN A 75 0.89 -2.47 -14.33
N LEU A 76 0.36 -3.48 -13.65
CA LEU A 76 0.96 -4.09 -12.47
C LEU A 76 1.15 -5.59 -12.72
N THR A 77 2.40 -6.05 -12.70
CA THR A 77 2.75 -7.44 -12.99
C THR A 77 3.33 -8.11 -11.76
N PHE A 78 2.83 -9.31 -11.43
CA PHE A 78 3.36 -10.14 -10.35
C PHE A 78 3.96 -11.45 -10.89
N THR A 79 5.21 -11.71 -10.53
CA THR A 79 5.96 -12.89 -10.97
C THR A 79 6.37 -13.74 -9.78
N LYS A 80 5.91 -15.00 -9.76
CA LYS A 80 6.34 -15.98 -8.75
C LYS A 80 7.78 -16.39 -8.99
N VAL A 81 8.58 -16.42 -7.92
CA VAL A 81 9.90 -17.04 -7.95
C VAL A 81 9.76 -18.46 -7.42
N ASN A 82 9.93 -19.45 -8.30
CA ASN A 82 9.65 -20.87 -8.04
C ASN A 82 10.72 -21.56 -7.18
N ALA A 83 11.40 -20.80 -6.31
CA ALA A 83 12.35 -21.30 -5.32
C ALA A 83 12.02 -20.68 -3.96
N PRO A 84 11.91 -21.48 -2.89
CA PRO A 84 11.68 -20.93 -1.56
C PRO A 84 12.87 -20.10 -1.09
N VAL A 85 12.58 -18.95 -0.48
CA VAL A 85 13.61 -18.08 0.10
C VAL A 85 13.76 -18.43 1.57
N ARG A 86 14.95 -18.90 1.93
CA ARG A 86 15.24 -19.46 3.25
C ARG A 86 15.79 -18.41 4.22
N ASN A 87 15.13 -18.24 5.38
CA ASN A 87 15.66 -17.53 6.54
C ASN A 87 16.18 -18.53 7.59
N ARG A 88 17.36 -18.26 8.16
CA ARG A 88 17.99 -19.09 9.21
C ARG A 88 17.94 -18.35 10.55
N ALA A 89 17.34 -18.97 11.56
CA ALA A 89 17.17 -18.41 12.91
C ALA A 89 17.78 -19.32 13.98
N GLY A 90 18.96 -19.88 13.71
CA GLY A 90 19.62 -20.85 14.59
C GLY A 90 18.92 -22.20 14.55
N SER A 91 18.19 -22.57 15.62
CA SER A 91 17.49 -23.86 15.71
C SER A 91 16.18 -23.92 14.92
N ASN A 92 15.82 -22.85 14.20
CA ASN A 92 14.62 -22.75 13.39
C ASN A 92 14.95 -22.23 11.99
N GLU A 93 14.14 -22.63 11.01
CA GLU A 93 14.23 -22.16 9.63
C GLU A 93 12.85 -21.78 9.10
N GLN A 94 12.82 -20.77 8.23
CA GLN A 94 11.63 -20.34 7.52
C GLN A 94 11.87 -20.40 6.01
N PHE A 95 10.90 -20.90 5.26
CA PHE A 95 10.91 -20.97 3.80
C PHE A 95 9.77 -20.12 3.25
N ASN A 96 10.11 -18.94 2.73
CA ASN A 96 9.14 -17.96 2.26
C ASN A 96 8.78 -18.20 0.79
N GLY A 97 7.55 -17.80 0.43
CA GLY A 97 7.08 -17.74 -0.96
C GLY A 97 7.29 -16.36 -1.58
N PRO A 98 8.31 -16.16 -2.44
CA PRO A 98 8.60 -14.88 -3.07
C PRO A 98 7.76 -14.56 -4.31
N VAL A 99 7.10 -13.41 -4.32
CA VAL A 99 6.39 -12.85 -5.47
C VAL A 99 6.96 -11.47 -5.80
N LYS A 100 7.66 -11.35 -6.93
CA LYS A 100 8.11 -10.05 -7.46
C LYS A 100 6.89 -9.25 -7.94
N TYR A 101 6.94 -7.93 -7.80
CA TYR A 101 5.99 -7.03 -8.44
C TYR A 101 6.69 -5.90 -9.18
N GLU A 102 6.09 -5.45 -10.27
CA GLU A 102 6.55 -4.35 -11.13
C GLU A 102 5.32 -3.54 -11.55
N THR A 103 5.32 -2.23 -11.29
CA THR A 103 4.26 -1.31 -11.70
C THR A 103 4.77 -0.21 -12.61
N ALA A 104 3.95 0.17 -13.58
CA ALA A 104 4.14 1.32 -14.44
C ALA A 104 2.84 2.12 -14.54
N ILE A 105 2.92 3.43 -14.36
CA ILE A 105 1.77 4.35 -14.35
C ILE A 105 1.97 5.45 -15.37
N ILE A 106 0.98 5.62 -16.24
CA ILE A 106 0.89 6.73 -17.20
C ILE A 106 -0.29 7.62 -16.91
N ASP A 107 -0.16 8.89 -17.28
CA ASP A 107 -1.20 9.88 -17.10
C ASP A 107 -2.22 9.91 -18.25
N ASN A 108 -3.13 10.89 -18.24
CA ASN A 108 -4.15 11.03 -19.28
C ASN A 108 -3.60 11.41 -20.67
N ASN A 109 -2.38 11.92 -20.76
CA ASN A 109 -1.69 12.23 -22.00
C ASN A 109 -0.79 11.06 -22.48
N GLY A 110 -0.65 10.01 -21.67
CA GLY A 110 0.26 8.89 -21.93
C GLY A 110 1.67 9.11 -21.41
N ASP A 111 1.91 10.17 -20.63
CA ASP A 111 3.23 10.45 -20.07
C ASP A 111 3.48 9.57 -18.84
N LEU A 112 4.63 8.89 -18.79
CA LEU A 112 5.05 8.10 -17.64
C LEU A 112 5.18 8.99 -16.39
N GLN A 113 4.46 8.64 -15.33
CA GLN A 113 4.46 9.38 -14.07
C GLN A 113 5.23 8.67 -12.97
N HIS A 114 5.16 7.34 -12.94
CA HIS A 114 5.63 6.54 -11.82
C HIS A 114 5.96 5.13 -12.30
N PHE A 115 7.04 4.58 -11.76
CA PHE A 115 7.41 3.18 -11.91
C PHE A 115 8.01 2.71 -10.60
N GLU A 116 7.71 1.49 -10.21
CA GLU A 116 8.12 0.93 -8.92
C GLU A 116 8.25 -0.58 -9.04
N ASN A 117 9.17 -1.18 -8.29
CA ASN A 117 9.28 -2.62 -8.19
C ASN A 117 9.70 -3.07 -6.79
N GLY A 118 9.50 -4.36 -6.53
CA GLY A 118 9.88 -4.96 -5.28
C GLY A 118 9.39 -6.39 -5.16
N MET A 119 9.15 -6.81 -3.92
CA MET A 119 8.79 -8.19 -3.62
C MET A 119 7.84 -8.29 -2.44
N TYR A 120 6.85 -9.16 -2.59
CA TYR A 120 6.05 -9.73 -1.51
C TYR A 120 6.65 -11.08 -1.11
N LEU A 121 6.68 -11.35 0.19
CA LEU A 121 7.08 -12.62 0.77
C LEU A 121 5.89 -13.16 1.56
N TRP A 122 5.45 -14.37 1.22
CA TRP A 122 4.59 -15.16 2.09
C TRP A 122 5.43 -15.76 3.22
N LEU A 123 5.16 -15.35 4.45
CA LEU A 123 5.88 -15.78 5.66
C LEU A 123 5.27 -17.05 6.28
N GLY A 124 4.08 -17.42 5.85
CA GLY A 124 3.29 -18.52 6.44
C GLY A 124 1.98 -18.04 7.03
N ASP A 125 1.05 -18.97 7.21
CA ASP A 125 -0.15 -18.73 8.01
C ASP A 125 0.23 -18.76 9.49
N ASN A 126 0.30 -17.57 10.09
CA ASN A 126 0.76 -17.39 11.46
C ASN A 126 -0.40 -17.11 12.44
N THR A 127 -1.60 -17.59 12.14
CA THR A 127 -2.79 -17.44 13.00
C THR A 127 -2.58 -18.05 14.40
N MET A 128 -3.12 -17.39 15.43
CA MET A 128 -3.06 -17.83 16.83
C MET A 128 -4.49 -17.91 17.41
N PRO A 129 -4.89 -19.03 18.06
CA PRO A 129 -4.13 -20.26 18.23
C PRO A 129 -3.89 -20.96 16.89
N TRP A 130 -2.70 -21.53 16.73
CA TRP A 130 -2.28 -22.17 15.48
C TRP A 130 -3.20 -23.33 15.09
N GLN A 131 -3.56 -23.40 13.81
CA GLN A 131 -4.48 -24.39 13.24
C GLN A 131 -3.72 -25.27 12.24
N GLU A 132 -3.75 -26.59 12.41
CA GLU A 132 -3.03 -27.52 11.51
C GLU A 132 -3.65 -27.62 10.12
N ASP A 133 -4.94 -27.41 10.05
CA ASP A 133 -5.81 -27.49 8.88
C ASP A 133 -6.06 -26.12 8.25
N GLY A 134 -5.31 -25.09 8.65
CA GLY A 134 -5.38 -23.77 8.04
C GLY A 134 -5.19 -23.82 6.52
N LYS A 135 -6.01 -23.04 5.81
CA LYS A 135 -6.07 -22.99 4.33
C LYS A 135 -4.69 -22.83 3.68
N TYR A 136 -3.79 -22.12 4.34
CA TYR A 136 -2.43 -21.84 3.87
C TYR A 136 -1.35 -22.43 4.79
N GLN A 137 -1.60 -23.59 5.42
CA GLN A 137 -0.60 -24.27 6.27
C GLN A 137 0.20 -25.35 5.54
N ASN A 138 -0.22 -25.76 4.34
CA ASN A 138 0.43 -26.83 3.58
C ASN A 138 0.93 -26.35 2.19
N PRO A 139 2.22 -26.54 1.85
CA PRO A 139 3.30 -27.00 2.74
C PRO A 139 3.64 -25.94 3.81
N ARG A 140 4.12 -26.38 4.97
CA ARG A 140 4.48 -25.48 6.09
C ARG A 140 5.65 -24.57 5.72
N THR A 141 5.71 -23.37 6.27
CA THR A 141 6.82 -22.43 6.07
C THR A 141 7.85 -22.46 7.20
N MET A 142 7.48 -22.86 8.41
CA MET A 142 8.34 -22.85 9.60
C MET A 142 8.73 -24.26 10.04
N PHE A 143 10.02 -24.47 10.31
CA PHE A 143 10.58 -25.76 10.74
C PHE A 143 11.59 -25.57 11.87
N SER A 144 11.72 -26.58 12.72
CA SER A 144 12.86 -26.70 13.64
C SER A 144 13.99 -27.47 12.98
N ARG A 145 15.23 -27.05 13.21
CA ARG A 145 16.45 -27.74 12.78
C ARG A 145 17.47 -27.71 13.93
N PRO A 146 17.53 -28.74 14.77
CA PRO A 146 18.46 -28.75 15.90
C PRO A 146 19.91 -28.72 15.41
N SER A 147 20.77 -28.06 16.18
CA SER A 147 22.21 -28.09 15.93
C SER A 147 22.77 -29.50 16.18
N THR A 148 23.66 -29.95 15.30
CA THR A 148 24.45 -31.17 15.50
C THR A 148 25.82 -30.81 16.08
N LYS A 149 26.46 -31.76 16.78
CA LYS A 149 27.85 -31.59 17.26
C LYS A 149 28.80 -31.18 16.13
N GLU A 150 28.58 -31.72 14.94
CA GLU A 150 29.36 -31.43 13.75
C GLU A 150 29.12 -29.99 13.26
N SER A 151 27.87 -29.56 13.12
CA SER A 151 27.55 -28.18 12.70
C SER A 151 28.15 -27.12 13.63
N VAL A 152 28.11 -27.36 14.96
CA VAL A 152 28.68 -26.43 15.94
C VAL A 152 30.20 -26.38 15.85
N ARG A 153 30.85 -27.53 15.62
CA ARG A 153 32.30 -27.62 15.46
C ARG A 153 32.76 -26.89 14.20
N ASP A 154 32.07 -27.10 13.10
CA ASP A 154 32.45 -26.57 11.78
C ASP A 154 32.31 -25.04 11.74
N ASP A 155 31.32 -24.47 12.44
CA ASP A 155 31.14 -23.02 12.58
C ASP A 155 32.05 -22.39 13.65
N GLY A 156 32.95 -23.17 14.28
CA GLY A 156 33.86 -22.68 15.31
C GLY A 156 33.15 -22.19 16.58
N GLY A 157 31.89 -22.59 16.79
CA GLY A 157 31.10 -22.22 17.96
C GLY A 157 31.62 -22.93 19.22
N VAL A 158 31.79 -22.17 20.31
CA VAL A 158 31.94 -22.75 21.66
C VAL A 158 30.57 -22.67 22.34
N PRO A 159 29.77 -23.74 22.31
CA PRO A 159 28.41 -23.69 22.79
C PRO A 159 28.35 -23.38 24.30
N VAL A 160 27.57 -22.37 24.68
CA VAL A 160 27.08 -22.20 26.07
C VAL A 160 25.84 -23.09 26.31
N ILE A 161 25.30 -23.68 25.23
CA ILE A 161 24.03 -24.42 25.16
C ILE A 161 24.32 -25.80 24.52
N SER A 162 23.89 -26.91 25.11
CA SER A 162 24.23 -28.24 24.59
C SER A 162 23.64 -28.48 23.18
N PRO A 163 24.30 -29.28 22.32
CA PRO A 163 23.72 -29.71 21.04
C PRO A 163 22.30 -30.27 21.21
N GLY A 164 21.37 -29.85 20.35
CA GLY A 164 19.96 -30.26 20.40
C GLY A 164 19.05 -29.47 21.35
N GLU A 165 19.58 -28.55 22.16
CA GLU A 165 18.76 -27.62 22.94
C GLU A 165 18.08 -26.59 22.03
N GLN A 166 16.79 -26.32 22.28
CA GLN A 166 16.00 -25.36 21.50
C GLN A 166 16.03 -23.98 22.15
N GLY A 167 16.26 -22.94 21.33
CA GLY A 167 16.08 -21.55 21.74
C GLY A 167 14.61 -21.17 21.95
N PRO A 168 14.33 -19.94 22.41
CA PRO A 168 12.97 -19.44 22.48
C PRO A 168 12.30 -19.52 21.10
N GLN A 169 11.09 -20.07 21.05
CA GLN A 169 10.33 -20.14 19.82
C GLN A 169 9.53 -18.85 19.63
N PHE A 170 9.60 -18.32 18.41
CA PHE A 170 8.96 -17.08 17.99
C PHE A 170 8.08 -17.38 16.78
N VAL A 171 6.79 -17.04 16.88
CA VAL A 171 5.85 -17.06 15.74
C VAL A 171 5.82 -15.65 15.16
N PRO A 172 6.15 -15.44 13.88
CA PRO A 172 6.01 -14.13 13.26
C PRO A 172 4.56 -13.68 13.34
N PRO A 173 4.25 -12.46 13.82
CA PRO A 173 2.86 -12.02 13.99
C PRO A 173 2.14 -11.69 12.66
N HIS A 174 2.87 -11.74 11.55
CA HIS A 174 2.41 -11.32 10.22
C HIS A 174 2.66 -12.43 9.20
N SER A 175 1.72 -12.59 8.27
CA SER A 175 1.74 -13.62 7.24
C SER A 175 2.37 -13.14 5.94
N ILE A 176 2.44 -11.82 5.74
CA ILE A 176 2.95 -11.19 4.53
C ILE A 176 3.98 -10.14 4.90
N SER A 177 5.05 -10.07 4.10
CA SER A 177 5.97 -8.93 4.08
C SER A 177 6.07 -8.38 2.66
N ARG A 178 5.96 -7.06 2.49
CA ARG A 178 6.24 -6.35 1.24
C ARG A 178 7.47 -5.50 1.42
N SER A 179 8.39 -5.53 0.45
CA SER A 179 9.54 -4.63 0.38
C SER A 179 9.65 -4.02 -1.01
N GLY A 180 10.12 -2.78 -1.08
CA GLY A 180 10.32 -2.07 -2.34
C GLY A 180 10.88 -0.68 -2.14
N VAL A 181 11.09 0.01 -3.26
CA VAL A 181 11.47 1.42 -3.26
C VAL A 181 10.34 2.17 -3.95
N ILE A 182 9.72 3.10 -3.22
CA ILE A 182 8.82 4.06 -3.86
C ILE A 182 9.68 5.10 -4.59
N PRO A 183 9.18 5.74 -5.65
CA PRO A 183 9.88 6.80 -6.34
C PRO A 183 10.40 7.87 -5.39
N HIS A 184 11.47 8.52 -5.85
CA HIS A 184 12.27 9.44 -5.05
C HIS A 184 13.19 8.78 -4.03
N GLY A 185 13.26 7.44 -3.95
CA GLY A 185 14.35 6.70 -3.32
C GLY A 185 14.15 6.38 -1.84
N THR A 186 12.90 6.33 -1.37
CA THR A 186 12.56 5.84 -0.02
C THR A 186 12.34 4.34 -0.07
N THR A 187 13.07 3.59 0.75
CA THR A 187 12.85 2.15 0.92
C THR A 187 11.71 1.93 1.91
N ILE A 188 10.77 1.05 1.55
CA ILE A 188 9.64 0.70 2.39
C ILE A 188 9.68 -0.81 2.67
N HIS A 189 9.38 -1.15 3.92
CA HIS A 189 9.06 -2.48 4.37
C HIS A 189 7.69 -2.44 5.07
N LEU A 190 6.73 -3.21 4.57
CA LEU A 190 5.41 -3.38 5.17
C LEU A 190 5.25 -4.82 5.64
N THR A 191 4.47 -5.01 6.69
CA THR A 191 4.05 -6.32 7.18
C THR A 191 2.56 -6.35 7.42
N GLY A 192 1.95 -7.53 7.39
CA GLY A 192 0.55 -7.67 7.75
C GLY A 192 -0.04 -9.02 7.40
N ASN A 193 -1.37 -9.04 7.25
CA ASN A 193 -2.16 -10.27 7.24
C ASN A 193 -3.26 -10.24 6.18
N VAL A 194 -3.95 -11.37 6.05
CA VAL A 194 -5.06 -11.58 5.12
C VAL A 194 -6.33 -11.95 5.87
N THR A 195 -7.47 -11.44 5.41
CA THR A 195 -8.80 -11.88 5.81
C THR A 195 -9.57 -12.38 4.60
N HIS A 196 -10.19 -13.57 4.70
CA HIS A 196 -10.91 -14.20 3.59
C HIS A 196 -12.42 -14.08 3.79
N PHE A 197 -13.15 -13.81 2.71
CA PHE A 197 -14.61 -13.74 2.69
C PHE A 197 -15.15 -14.54 1.50
N ASP A 198 -15.96 -15.57 1.78
CA ASP A 198 -16.65 -16.36 0.76
C ASP A 198 -18.07 -16.68 1.24
N LYS A 199 -19.07 -16.38 0.39
CA LYS A 199 -20.50 -16.56 0.70
C LYS A 199 -20.88 -18.03 0.93
N ASN A 200 -20.15 -18.97 0.33
CA ASN A 200 -20.40 -20.39 0.47
C ASN A 200 -19.72 -20.98 1.72
N GLU A 201 -18.58 -20.41 2.13
CA GLU A 201 -17.85 -20.85 3.31
C GLU A 201 -18.41 -20.19 4.59
N THR A 202 -18.87 -18.93 4.50
CA THR A 202 -19.30 -18.12 5.64
C THR A 202 -20.65 -17.44 5.31
N PRO A 203 -21.78 -17.94 5.83
CA PRO A 203 -23.12 -17.41 5.52
C PRO A 203 -23.31 -15.92 5.85
N ASP A 204 -22.57 -15.41 6.84
CA ASP A 204 -22.59 -14.00 7.26
C ASP A 204 -21.52 -13.15 6.57
N ALA A 205 -20.82 -13.67 5.55
CA ALA A 205 -19.85 -12.90 4.79
C ALA A 205 -20.51 -11.67 4.13
N PRO A 206 -19.89 -10.48 4.18
CA PRO A 206 -20.42 -9.30 3.51
C PRO A 206 -20.66 -9.56 2.02
N GLU A 207 -21.76 -9.02 1.49
CA GLU A 207 -22.12 -9.21 0.08
C GLU A 207 -21.08 -8.65 -0.90
N LYS A 208 -20.34 -7.63 -0.45
CA LYS A 208 -19.27 -6.93 -1.16
C LYS A 208 -18.22 -6.40 -0.18
N PRO A 209 -17.01 -6.05 -0.63
CA PRO A 209 -15.98 -5.44 0.21
C PRO A 209 -16.41 -4.09 0.80
N GLU A 210 -16.20 -3.91 2.11
CA GLU A 210 -16.28 -2.59 2.75
C GLU A 210 -14.93 -1.88 2.59
N ILE A 211 -14.88 -0.85 1.75
CA ILE A 211 -13.63 -0.12 1.47
C ILE A 211 -13.31 0.88 2.59
N ALA A 212 -14.23 1.79 2.89
CA ALA A 212 -14.11 2.75 3.98
C ALA A 212 -15.46 3.41 4.24
N LYS A 213 -15.66 3.89 5.45
CA LYS A 213 -16.82 4.73 5.77
C LYS A 213 -16.63 6.12 5.19
N LEU A 214 -17.75 6.76 4.88
CA LEU A 214 -17.72 8.14 4.40
C LEU A 214 -17.11 9.06 5.46
N TRP A 215 -16.09 9.83 5.07
CA TRP A 215 -15.34 10.77 5.91
C TRP A 215 -14.50 10.13 7.03
N GLU A 216 -14.15 8.86 6.89
CA GLU A 216 -13.27 8.18 7.82
C GLU A 216 -11.82 8.69 7.71
N GLN A 217 -11.35 9.37 8.75
CA GLN A 217 -10.15 10.22 8.73
C GLN A 217 -8.88 9.54 8.18
N PRO A 218 -8.53 8.29 8.55
CA PRO A 218 -7.33 7.63 8.05
C PRO A 218 -7.25 7.50 6.52
N TYR A 219 -8.38 7.64 5.82
CA TYR A 219 -8.51 7.45 4.37
C TYR A 219 -8.77 8.75 3.59
N LEU A 220 -8.63 9.90 4.27
CA LEU A 220 -8.82 11.20 3.64
C LEU A 220 -7.48 11.77 3.17
N SER A 221 -7.50 12.48 2.05
CA SER A 221 -6.37 13.29 1.56
C SER A 221 -6.17 14.59 2.36
N ILE A 222 -6.84 14.69 3.51
CA ILE A 222 -6.77 15.78 4.48
C ILE A 222 -6.56 15.20 5.88
N SER A 223 -5.85 15.94 6.74
CA SER A 223 -5.57 15.51 8.11
C SER A 223 -5.86 16.64 9.11
N PRO A 224 -6.03 16.31 10.40
CA PRO A 224 -6.12 17.33 11.46
C PRO A 224 -4.93 18.29 11.52
N THR A 225 -3.72 17.83 11.18
CA THR A 225 -2.50 18.66 11.18
C THR A 225 -2.44 19.65 10.01
N MET A 226 -3.39 19.52 9.07
CA MET A 226 -3.68 20.49 8.01
C MET A 226 -4.67 21.57 8.46
N GLY A 227 -5.02 21.62 9.76
CA GLY A 227 -5.99 22.58 10.31
C GLY A 227 -7.42 22.38 9.83
N ILE A 228 -7.71 21.21 9.24
CA ILE A 228 -9.05 20.75 8.88
C ILE A 228 -9.56 19.83 9.98
N ASP A 229 -10.79 20.02 10.40
CA ASP A 229 -11.46 19.13 11.36
C ASP A 229 -12.54 18.37 10.60
N PRO A 230 -12.35 17.07 10.28
CA PRO A 230 -13.31 16.31 9.49
C PRO A 230 -14.74 16.34 10.06
N GLU A 231 -14.92 16.33 11.38
CA GLU A 231 -16.25 16.32 12.01
C GLU A 231 -17.00 17.63 11.81
N ARG A 232 -16.26 18.76 11.79
CA ARG A 232 -16.80 20.10 11.61
C ARG A 232 -16.87 20.52 10.13
N ASP A 233 -15.80 20.25 9.39
CA ASP A 233 -15.57 20.80 8.05
C ASP A 233 -16.16 19.94 6.95
N LEU A 234 -16.47 18.66 7.20
CA LEU A 234 -17.24 17.79 6.31
C LEU A 234 -18.69 17.70 6.77
N ILE A 235 -19.56 17.19 5.89
CA ILE A 235 -20.97 16.97 6.23
C ILE A 235 -21.16 15.48 6.53
N PRO A 236 -21.41 15.08 7.80
CA PRO A 236 -21.59 13.68 8.16
C PRO A 236 -22.66 13.00 7.29
N GLY A 237 -22.31 11.83 6.72
CA GLY A 237 -23.23 11.04 5.89
C GLY A 237 -23.61 11.68 4.56
N SER A 238 -22.94 12.74 4.09
CA SER A 238 -23.30 13.43 2.85
C SER A 238 -22.10 13.70 1.95
N LEU A 239 -22.24 13.34 0.66
CA LEU A 239 -21.33 13.73 -0.42
C LEU A 239 -21.57 15.16 -0.92
N LYS A 240 -22.32 16.00 -0.18
CA LYS A 240 -22.48 17.41 -0.53
C LYS A 240 -21.22 18.18 -0.14
N LYS A 241 -20.77 19.05 -1.05
CA LYS A 241 -19.63 19.92 -0.78
C LYS A 241 -19.98 20.91 0.35
N PRO A 242 -19.18 21.02 1.42
CA PRO A 242 -19.44 21.95 2.51
C PRO A 242 -19.51 23.42 2.05
N PHE A 243 -20.45 24.21 2.57
CA PHE A 243 -20.68 25.59 2.11
C PHE A 243 -19.45 26.50 2.24
N TRP A 244 -18.65 26.33 3.30
CA TRP A 244 -17.45 27.14 3.55
C TRP A 244 -16.42 27.04 2.42
N THR A 245 -16.43 25.95 1.65
CA THR A 245 -15.53 25.75 0.51
C THR A 245 -15.85 26.68 -0.67
N ASN A 246 -17.03 27.29 -0.71
CA ASN A 246 -17.43 28.25 -1.74
C ASN A 246 -17.03 29.69 -1.40
N LEU A 247 -16.62 29.95 -0.15
CA LEU A 247 -16.23 31.29 0.27
C LEU A 247 -14.83 31.62 -0.26
N PRO A 248 -14.60 32.84 -0.77
CA PRO A 248 -13.26 33.33 -1.09
C PRO A 248 -12.30 33.19 0.09
N ARG A 249 -11.00 33.10 -0.21
CA ARG A 249 -9.94 32.91 0.80
C ARG A 249 -9.95 33.98 1.89
N ASP A 250 -10.23 35.23 1.52
CA ASP A 250 -10.32 36.40 2.38
C ASP A 250 -11.61 36.47 3.22
N GLU A 251 -12.64 35.70 2.82
CA GLU A 251 -13.90 35.57 3.56
C GLU A 251 -13.93 34.36 4.49
N GLN A 252 -12.88 33.53 4.49
CA GLN A 252 -12.75 32.41 5.42
C GLN A 252 -12.68 32.94 6.85
N ARG A 253 -13.58 32.44 7.69
CA ARG A 253 -13.67 32.81 9.10
C ARG A 253 -13.06 31.75 9.98
N ASP A 254 -12.33 32.22 10.99
CA ASP A 254 -11.85 31.38 12.07
C ASP A 254 -13.02 30.87 12.92
N TYR A 255 -12.88 29.65 13.45
CA TYR A 255 -13.86 29.09 14.37
C TYR A 255 -13.42 29.26 15.85
N PRO A 256 -14.37 29.25 16.80
CA PRO A 256 -14.03 29.36 18.23
C PRO A 256 -13.07 28.25 18.67
N GLY A 257 -11.95 28.63 19.29
CA GLY A 257 -10.94 27.66 19.77
C GLY A 257 -9.95 27.17 18.71
N GLN A 258 -10.01 27.70 17.47
CA GLN A 258 -9.00 27.39 16.45
C GLN A 258 -7.60 27.79 16.94
N PRO A 259 -6.58 26.91 16.82
CA PRO A 259 -5.21 27.27 17.17
C PRO A 259 -4.75 28.50 16.39
N LYS A 260 -4.03 29.42 17.04
CA LYS A 260 -3.54 30.66 16.39
C LYS A 260 -2.72 30.38 15.13
N ALA A 261 -1.97 29.27 15.11
CA ALA A 261 -1.21 28.82 13.96
C ALA A 261 -2.08 28.50 12.73
N HIS A 262 -3.37 28.28 12.92
CA HIS A 262 -4.33 27.97 11.87
C HIS A 262 -5.34 29.09 11.65
N GLN A 263 -5.13 30.32 12.15
CA GLN A 263 -6.09 31.43 12.00
C GLN A 263 -5.77 32.35 10.79
N GLY A 264 -6.80 33.04 10.28
CA GLY A 264 -6.72 34.07 9.26
C GLY A 264 -6.59 33.57 7.82
N VAL A 265 -6.24 34.48 6.90
CA VAL A 265 -6.16 34.18 5.45
C VAL A 265 -5.07 33.19 5.09
N ASN A 266 -4.05 33.04 5.94
CA ASN A 266 -2.98 32.04 5.83
C ASN A 266 -3.26 30.79 6.67
N SER A 267 -4.50 30.63 7.17
CA SER A 267 -4.91 29.40 7.84
C SER A 267 -4.71 28.20 6.93
N ALA A 268 -4.32 27.09 7.55
CA ALA A 268 -4.19 25.82 6.87
C ALA A 268 -5.53 25.40 6.21
N ARG A 269 -6.66 25.66 6.88
CA ARG A 269 -8.01 25.51 6.31
C ARG A 269 -8.25 26.28 5.00
N ALA A 270 -7.91 27.57 4.96
CA ALA A 270 -8.06 28.38 3.76
C ALA A 270 -7.14 27.92 2.62
N TYR A 271 -5.96 27.38 2.97
CA TYR A 271 -5.02 26.85 1.98
C TYR A 271 -5.56 25.56 1.31
N PHE A 272 -6.14 24.66 2.11
CA PHE A 272 -6.64 23.37 1.62
C PHE A 272 -8.00 23.43 0.93
N LEU A 273 -8.59 24.62 0.76
CA LEU A 273 -9.74 24.84 -0.13
C LEU A 273 -9.55 24.23 -1.52
N ASN A 274 -8.32 24.28 -2.03
CA ASN A 274 -7.99 23.76 -3.35
C ASN A 274 -8.22 22.25 -3.47
N ILE A 275 -8.18 21.49 -2.37
CA ILE A 275 -8.51 20.04 -2.39
C ILE A 275 -10.02 19.86 -2.67
N PHE A 276 -10.86 20.65 -2.03
CA PHE A 276 -12.32 20.61 -2.18
C PHE A 276 -12.82 21.18 -3.50
N ASN A 277 -12.12 22.18 -4.03
CA ASN A 277 -12.47 22.88 -5.26
C ASN A 277 -11.66 22.38 -6.47
N TYR A 278 -10.86 21.34 -6.30
CA TYR A 278 -10.12 20.75 -7.40
C TYR A 278 -11.09 20.17 -8.44
N ASP A 279 -10.89 20.50 -9.71
CA ASP A 279 -11.69 20.02 -10.84
C ASP A 279 -10.82 19.99 -12.11
N GLN A 280 -9.77 19.17 -12.07
CA GLN A 280 -8.80 19.03 -13.16
C GLN A 280 -8.39 17.57 -13.33
N TYR A 281 -7.89 17.21 -14.52
CA TYR A 281 -7.34 15.87 -14.83
C TYR A 281 -8.24 14.68 -14.45
N GLY A 282 -9.56 14.86 -14.51
CA GLY A 282 -10.56 13.84 -14.18
C GLY A 282 -10.81 13.64 -12.68
N ALA A 283 -10.20 14.45 -11.82
CA ALA A 283 -10.38 14.40 -10.37
C ALA A 283 -11.24 15.59 -9.90
N LYS A 284 -12.23 15.30 -9.04
CA LYS A 284 -13.08 16.30 -8.40
C LYS A 284 -13.59 15.81 -7.05
N PHE A 285 -14.12 16.72 -6.24
CA PHE A 285 -14.86 16.36 -5.03
C PHE A 285 -16.03 15.40 -5.39
N PRO A 286 -16.29 14.35 -4.59
CA PRO A 286 -15.69 14.02 -3.29
C PRO A 286 -14.35 13.26 -3.35
N TYR A 287 -13.96 12.75 -4.51
CA TYR A 287 -12.82 11.84 -4.65
C TYR A 287 -11.47 12.52 -4.41
N THR A 288 -11.37 13.83 -4.55
CA THR A 288 -10.16 14.58 -4.19
C THR A 288 -9.93 14.63 -2.68
N VAL A 289 -10.98 14.48 -1.87
CA VAL A 289 -10.91 14.41 -0.40
C VAL A 289 -10.84 12.96 0.06
N GLN A 290 -11.63 12.06 -0.55
CA GLN A 290 -11.65 10.64 -0.21
C GLN A 290 -11.58 9.78 -1.49
N PRO A 291 -10.37 9.50 -2.02
CA PRO A 291 -10.19 8.80 -3.28
C PRO A 291 -10.81 7.41 -3.33
N ASN A 292 -10.79 6.69 -2.20
CA ASN A 292 -11.27 5.31 -2.11
C ASN A 292 -12.78 5.14 -2.29
N LEU A 293 -13.55 6.24 -2.31
CA LEU A 293 -14.96 6.21 -2.73
C LEU A 293 -15.11 5.70 -4.17
N LEU A 294 -14.11 5.90 -5.04
CA LEU A 294 -14.12 5.33 -6.40
C LEU A 294 -14.16 3.79 -6.39
N LEU A 295 -13.51 3.16 -5.41
CA LEU A 295 -13.52 1.70 -5.28
C LEU A 295 -14.91 1.23 -4.87
N SER A 296 -15.50 1.88 -3.85
CA SER A 296 -16.85 1.57 -3.36
C SER A 296 -17.93 1.77 -4.43
N GLU A 297 -17.88 2.87 -5.17
CA GLU A 297 -18.84 3.19 -6.23
C GLU A 297 -18.76 2.18 -7.37
N PHE A 298 -17.54 1.78 -7.75
CA PHE A 298 -17.36 0.74 -8.76
C PHE A 298 -17.95 -0.62 -8.34
N ASN A 299 -18.09 -0.86 -7.03
CA ASN A 299 -18.61 -2.10 -6.48
C ASN A 299 -20.15 -2.13 -6.36
N GLU A 300 -20.89 -1.06 -6.67
CA GLU A 300 -22.34 -0.97 -6.42
C GLU A 300 -23.16 -2.00 -7.21
N ASP A 301 -22.77 -2.29 -8.45
CA ASP A 301 -23.51 -3.17 -9.36
C ASP A 301 -22.80 -4.52 -9.63
N LEU A 302 -21.79 -4.86 -8.83
CA LEU A 302 -21.01 -6.08 -9.02
C LEU A 302 -21.54 -7.23 -8.17
N ASN A 303 -21.57 -8.43 -8.77
CA ASN A 303 -21.90 -9.65 -8.06
C ASN A 303 -20.61 -10.36 -7.58
N PHE A 304 -20.28 -10.19 -6.31
CA PHE A 304 -19.12 -10.84 -5.68
C PHE A 304 -19.42 -12.27 -5.29
N LYS A 305 -18.49 -13.17 -5.63
CA LYS A 305 -18.47 -14.56 -5.16
C LYS A 305 -17.66 -14.68 -3.86
N SER A 306 -16.47 -14.11 -3.85
CA SER A 306 -15.55 -14.10 -2.71
C SER A 306 -14.50 -13.00 -2.89
N TYR A 307 -13.83 -12.65 -1.80
CA TYR A 307 -12.65 -11.79 -1.85
C TYR A 307 -11.68 -12.08 -0.71
N ASP A 308 -10.39 -11.80 -0.93
CA ASP A 308 -9.37 -11.72 0.11
C ASP A 308 -8.96 -10.27 0.32
N LEU A 309 -8.94 -9.81 1.57
CA LEU A 309 -8.41 -8.51 1.97
C LEU A 309 -7.01 -8.71 2.55
N ILE A 310 -6.00 -8.17 1.89
CA ILE A 310 -4.62 -8.05 2.37
C ILE A 310 -4.43 -6.66 2.95
N GLU A 311 -4.02 -6.58 4.22
CA GLU A 311 -3.74 -5.32 4.91
C GLU A 311 -2.30 -5.30 5.38
N LEU A 312 -1.53 -4.30 4.94
CA LEU A 312 -0.13 -4.14 5.25
C LEU A 312 0.15 -2.74 5.81
N ASP A 313 1.06 -2.68 6.79
CA ASP A 313 1.49 -1.43 7.40
C ASP A 313 2.99 -1.43 7.66
N SER A 314 3.58 -0.24 7.61
CA SER A 314 4.94 0.01 8.08
C SER A 314 5.03 0.14 9.60
N GLN A 315 3.91 0.36 10.30
CA GLN A 315 3.82 0.54 11.74
C GLN A 315 2.74 -0.35 12.35
N HIS A 316 3.05 -0.99 13.48
CA HIS A 316 2.10 -1.81 14.24
C HIS A 316 2.27 -1.58 15.75
N ASP A 317 1.16 -1.57 16.48
CA ASP A 317 1.14 -1.37 17.94
C ASP A 317 1.75 -2.55 18.73
N THR A 318 2.05 -3.66 18.04
CA THR A 318 2.62 -4.89 18.64
C THR A 318 4.14 -4.82 18.83
N GLY A 319 4.80 -3.80 18.30
CA GLY A 319 6.26 -3.62 18.37
C GLY A 319 7.07 -4.41 17.32
N VAL A 320 6.46 -5.39 16.63
CA VAL A 320 7.05 -6.07 15.46
C VAL A 320 6.49 -5.39 14.21
N GLN A 321 7.29 -4.50 13.62
CA GLN A 321 6.83 -3.60 12.57
C GLN A 321 7.68 -3.64 11.31
N GLY A 322 7.09 -3.17 10.22
CA GLY A 322 7.82 -2.76 9.03
C GLY A 322 8.67 -1.50 9.29
N ALA A 323 9.09 -0.83 8.23
CA ALA A 323 9.88 0.39 8.35
C ALA A 323 9.80 1.25 7.08
N THR A 324 10.03 2.55 7.26
CA THR A 324 10.34 3.47 6.17
C THR A 324 11.78 3.97 6.36
N VAL A 325 12.58 3.91 5.30
CA VAL A 325 13.96 4.43 5.30
C VAL A 325 14.06 5.46 4.18
N ASN A 326 14.00 6.73 4.58
CA ASN A 326 14.11 7.85 3.67
C ASN A 326 15.55 8.06 3.21
N ASN A 327 15.72 8.54 1.98
CA ASN A 327 17.00 9.11 1.58
C ASN A 327 17.19 10.50 2.22
N VAL A 328 18.40 11.05 2.06
CA VAL A 328 18.80 12.31 2.71
C VAL A 328 17.91 13.50 2.32
N MET A 329 17.43 13.56 1.08
CA MET A 329 16.58 14.67 0.61
C MET A 329 15.19 14.56 1.24
N ILE A 330 14.58 13.38 1.14
CA ILE A 330 13.24 13.11 1.65
C ILE A 330 13.19 13.25 3.16
N GLU A 331 14.17 12.72 3.90
CA GLU A 331 14.25 12.85 5.36
C GLU A 331 14.27 14.32 5.81
N ARG A 332 14.91 15.20 5.02
CA ARG A 332 15.07 16.61 5.37
C ARG A 332 13.88 17.48 4.99
N TYR A 333 13.22 17.19 3.86
CA TYR A 333 12.26 18.13 3.26
C TYR A 333 10.83 17.61 3.17
N CYS A 334 10.61 16.30 3.16
CA CYS A 334 9.28 15.70 2.99
C CYS A 334 9.28 14.26 3.50
N ARG A 335 9.48 14.08 4.80
CA ARG A 335 9.76 12.77 5.41
C ARG A 335 8.57 11.83 5.21
N VAL A 336 8.82 10.60 4.75
CA VAL A 336 7.79 9.54 4.80
C VAL A 336 7.80 8.91 6.17
N VAL A 337 6.69 9.02 6.90
CA VAL A 337 6.59 8.53 8.28
C VAL A 337 5.86 7.20 8.41
N ARG A 338 4.90 6.95 7.52
CA ARG A 338 4.13 5.71 7.50
C ARG A 338 3.65 5.45 6.08
N MET A 339 3.55 4.18 5.76
CA MET A 339 2.85 3.72 4.59
C MET A 339 1.88 2.61 4.98
N ARG A 340 0.66 2.72 4.45
CA ARG A 340 -0.44 1.77 4.62
C ARG A 340 -0.85 1.28 3.25
N HIS A 341 -1.16 -0.01 3.14
CA HIS A 341 -1.58 -0.61 1.90
C HIS A 341 -2.67 -1.63 2.14
N ARG A 342 -3.79 -1.48 1.45
CA ARG A 342 -4.90 -2.43 1.45
C ARG A 342 -5.15 -2.90 0.04
N MET A 343 -5.39 -4.19 -0.12
CA MET A 343 -5.60 -4.82 -1.40
C MET A 343 -6.72 -5.85 -1.29
N TRP A 344 -7.68 -5.76 -2.20
CA TRP A 344 -8.80 -6.68 -2.31
C TRP A 344 -8.63 -7.52 -3.57
N LEU A 345 -8.52 -8.84 -3.40
CA LEU A 345 -8.47 -9.83 -4.47
C LEU A 345 -9.84 -10.47 -4.61
N GLU A 346 -10.55 -10.11 -5.65
CA GLU A 346 -11.99 -10.32 -5.77
C GLU A 346 -12.30 -11.30 -6.90
N GLN A 347 -13.24 -12.19 -6.65
CA GLN A 347 -13.89 -12.99 -7.68
C GLN A 347 -15.29 -12.44 -7.91
N ILE A 348 -15.52 -11.90 -9.11
CA ILE A 348 -16.81 -11.31 -9.49
C ILE A 348 -17.42 -12.04 -10.68
N VAL A 349 -18.75 -12.08 -10.72
CA VAL A 349 -19.51 -12.63 -11.84
C VAL A 349 -19.89 -11.50 -12.79
N ILE A 350 -19.51 -11.62 -14.06
CA ILE A 350 -19.89 -10.72 -15.15
C ILE A 350 -20.56 -11.52 -16.27
N GLN A 351 -21.29 -10.84 -17.16
CA GLN A 351 -21.77 -11.47 -18.39
C GLN A 351 -20.72 -11.32 -19.50
N ASP A 352 -20.44 -12.41 -20.21
CA ASP A 352 -19.61 -12.39 -21.42
C ASP A 352 -20.37 -11.80 -22.63
N GLU A 353 -19.72 -11.72 -23.79
CA GLU A 353 -20.33 -11.18 -25.02
C GLU A 353 -21.55 -11.98 -25.50
N ALA A 354 -21.67 -13.24 -25.09
CA ALA A 354 -22.80 -14.12 -25.39
C ALA A 354 -23.90 -14.05 -24.32
N GLY A 355 -23.74 -13.20 -23.30
CA GLY A 355 -24.69 -13.05 -22.19
C GLY A 355 -24.61 -14.16 -21.15
N LYS A 356 -23.55 -14.97 -21.14
CA LYS A 356 -23.33 -16.05 -20.19
C LYS A 356 -22.51 -15.56 -19.00
N ASP A 357 -22.87 -16.02 -17.80
CA ASP A 357 -22.11 -15.73 -16.59
C ASP A 357 -20.69 -16.30 -16.68
N LYS A 358 -19.72 -15.42 -16.47
CA LYS A 358 -18.29 -15.68 -16.38
C LYS A 358 -17.78 -15.12 -15.05
N VAL A 359 -17.04 -15.95 -14.30
CA VAL A 359 -16.27 -15.47 -13.15
C VAL A 359 -14.94 -14.91 -13.66
N ILE A 360 -14.59 -13.71 -13.23
CA ILE A 360 -13.29 -13.08 -13.50
C ILE A 360 -12.63 -12.64 -12.20
N GLU A 361 -11.34 -12.38 -12.26
CA GLU A 361 -10.61 -11.81 -11.13
C GLU A 361 -10.43 -10.29 -11.25
N GLN A 362 -10.62 -9.62 -10.12
CA GLN A 362 -10.47 -8.18 -9.97
C GLN A 362 -9.54 -7.88 -8.80
N LEU A 363 -8.73 -6.84 -8.97
CA LEU A 363 -7.79 -6.34 -7.98
C LEU A 363 -8.14 -4.89 -7.69
N GLN A 364 -8.60 -4.59 -6.48
CA GLN A 364 -8.67 -3.22 -5.98
C GLN A 364 -7.54 -2.99 -4.98
N TYR A 365 -6.98 -1.80 -4.93
CA TYR A 365 -6.06 -1.45 -3.86
C TYR A 365 -6.15 0.02 -3.46
N GLU A 366 -5.71 0.30 -2.24
CA GLU A 366 -5.44 1.62 -1.69
C GLU A 366 -4.02 1.63 -1.12
N GLN A 367 -3.25 2.65 -1.48
CA GLN A 367 -1.93 2.92 -0.96
C GLN A 367 -1.93 4.32 -0.38
N ILE A 368 -1.62 4.45 0.90
CA ILE A 368 -1.53 5.72 1.61
C ILE A 368 -0.11 5.91 2.11
N VAL A 369 0.55 6.96 1.66
CA VAL A 369 1.88 7.37 2.11
C VAL A 369 1.72 8.67 2.87
N ASP A 370 2.02 8.64 4.16
CA ASP A 370 1.95 9.80 5.03
C ASP A 370 3.28 10.58 4.95
N PHE A 371 3.22 11.78 4.38
CA PHE A 371 4.35 12.70 4.30
C PHE A 371 4.30 13.73 5.42
N GLU A 372 5.45 14.05 6.02
CA GLU A 372 5.61 15.12 6.99
C GLU A 372 6.51 16.23 6.47
N PHE A 373 6.05 17.48 6.61
CA PHE A 373 6.81 18.67 6.26
C PHE A 373 6.31 19.89 7.02
N MET A 374 7.18 20.89 7.14
CA MET A 374 6.81 22.19 7.71
C MET A 374 5.94 22.98 6.72
N PHE A 375 4.81 23.48 7.19
CA PHE A 375 3.82 24.14 6.35
C PHE A 375 3.31 25.46 6.94
N GLY A 376 2.91 26.39 6.06
CA GLY A 376 2.20 27.61 6.41
C GLY A 376 3.04 28.63 7.18
N ALA A 377 2.40 29.68 7.71
CA ALA A 377 3.12 30.75 8.41
C ALA A 377 3.63 30.36 9.81
N SER A 378 3.14 29.25 10.38
CA SER A 378 3.54 28.77 11.71
C SER A 378 4.80 27.91 11.69
N GLY A 379 5.11 27.27 10.56
CA GLY A 379 6.20 26.30 10.45
C GLY A 379 5.95 25.00 11.20
N GLU A 380 4.71 24.74 11.61
CA GLU A 380 4.32 23.48 12.24
C GLU A 380 4.43 22.32 11.24
N THR A 381 4.71 21.13 11.78
CA THR A 381 4.71 19.90 10.99
C THR A 381 3.30 19.54 10.58
N THR A 382 3.08 19.49 9.27
CA THR A 382 1.87 18.97 8.65
C THR A 382 2.14 17.55 8.17
N GLN A 383 1.25 16.64 8.52
CA GLN A 383 1.17 15.30 7.94
C GLN A 383 0.14 15.33 6.82
N TRP A 384 0.55 15.13 5.57
CA TRP A 384 -0.33 15.11 4.41
C TRP A 384 -0.36 13.71 3.79
N PRO A 385 -1.53 13.03 3.79
CA PRO A 385 -1.70 11.75 3.11
C PRO A 385 -1.63 11.90 1.58
N HIS A 386 -0.69 11.20 0.96
CA HIS A 386 -0.69 10.89 -0.47
C HIS A 386 -1.43 9.57 -0.67
N ILE A 387 -2.53 9.59 -1.42
CA ILE A 387 -3.39 8.43 -1.57
C ILE A 387 -3.43 8.03 -3.03
N GLN A 388 -3.20 6.75 -3.30
CA GLN A 388 -3.34 6.13 -4.61
C GLN A 388 -4.34 4.99 -4.51
N VAL A 389 -5.35 5.00 -5.39
CA VAL A 389 -6.35 3.93 -5.49
C VAL A 389 -6.49 3.48 -6.93
N ASN A 390 -6.78 2.20 -7.14
CA ASN A 390 -7.07 1.66 -8.47
C ASN A 390 -7.96 0.41 -8.42
N THR A 391 -8.64 0.15 -9.53
CA THR A 391 -9.33 -1.10 -9.82
C THR A 391 -8.78 -1.67 -11.13
N LEU A 392 -8.24 -2.88 -11.07
CA LEU A 392 -7.59 -3.57 -12.18
C LEU A 392 -8.25 -4.94 -12.40
N ARG A 393 -8.12 -5.45 -13.62
CA ARG A 393 -8.47 -6.84 -13.97
C ARG A 393 -7.26 -7.54 -14.54
N ARG A 394 -7.25 -8.87 -14.48
CA ARG A 394 -6.25 -9.65 -15.21
C ARG A 394 -6.34 -9.35 -16.70
N LEU A 395 -5.19 -9.21 -17.34
CA LEU A 395 -5.10 -8.96 -18.78
C LEU A 395 -5.84 -10.03 -19.59
N GLU A 396 -5.72 -11.30 -19.19
CA GLU A 396 -6.37 -12.44 -19.83
C GLU A 396 -7.90 -12.46 -19.68
N ASP A 397 -8.44 -11.79 -18.66
CA ASP A 397 -9.88 -11.68 -18.44
C ASP A 397 -10.55 -10.56 -19.25
N ILE A 398 -9.75 -9.67 -19.85
CA ILE A 398 -10.22 -8.55 -20.65
C ILE A 398 -10.25 -8.96 -22.14
N PRO A 399 -11.36 -8.79 -22.86
CA PRO A 399 -11.41 -9.00 -24.31
C PRO A 399 -10.40 -8.12 -25.05
N GLU A 400 -9.74 -8.64 -26.10
CA GLU A 400 -8.67 -7.92 -26.81
C GLU A 400 -9.06 -6.51 -27.27
N LYS A 401 -10.29 -6.34 -27.75
CA LYS A 401 -10.84 -5.05 -28.19
C LYS A 401 -10.90 -4.00 -27.08
N ASP A 402 -11.06 -4.45 -25.83
CA ASP A 402 -11.22 -3.61 -24.63
C ASP A 402 -9.89 -3.42 -23.90
N ARG A 403 -8.81 -4.08 -24.34
CA ARG A 403 -7.46 -3.85 -23.80
C ARG A 403 -6.95 -2.49 -24.28
N TYR A 404 -6.26 -1.79 -23.40
CA TYR A 404 -5.37 -0.73 -23.84
C TYR A 404 -4.04 -1.31 -24.33
N ASP A 405 -3.27 -0.49 -25.05
CA ASP A 405 -1.88 -0.80 -25.37
C ASP A 405 -1.05 -0.91 -24.07
N ALA A 406 -0.07 -1.82 -24.10
CA ALA A 406 0.87 -2.04 -23.01
C ALA A 406 1.63 -0.75 -22.69
N ILE A 407 1.94 -0.55 -21.41
CA ILE A 407 2.75 0.60 -21.00
C ILE A 407 4.22 0.23 -21.22
N GLU A 408 4.87 0.93 -22.14
CA GLU A 408 6.29 0.77 -22.42
C GLU A 408 7.11 1.66 -21.46
N LEU A 409 8.09 1.06 -20.80
CA LEU A 409 9.09 1.82 -20.04
C LEU A 409 10.17 2.32 -21.00
N PRO A 410 10.58 3.59 -20.89
CA PRO A 410 11.74 4.10 -21.63
C PRO A 410 13.02 3.52 -21.01
N GLU A 411 13.35 2.30 -21.42
CA GLU A 411 14.60 1.60 -21.06
C GLU A 411 15.78 2.11 -21.90
N GLU A 412 16.98 1.55 -21.70
CA GLU A 412 18.22 2.02 -22.34
C GLU A 412 18.07 2.20 -23.86
N GLU A 413 18.39 3.42 -24.34
CA GLU A 413 18.61 3.66 -25.76
C GLU A 413 19.96 3.02 -26.16
N GLU A 414 20.00 2.35 -27.32
CA GLU A 414 21.24 1.70 -27.83
C GLU A 414 22.39 2.71 -28.04
N GLU A 415 22.08 4.00 -28.21
CA GLU A 415 23.08 5.06 -28.33
C GLU A 415 23.24 5.86 -27.02
N PRO A 416 24.48 6.10 -26.57
CA PRO A 416 24.71 6.88 -25.37
C PRO A 416 24.19 8.32 -25.56
N VAL A 417 23.41 8.81 -24.58
CA VAL A 417 22.92 10.19 -24.55
C VAL A 417 24.11 11.16 -24.42
N THR A 418 24.60 11.66 -25.54
CA THR A 418 25.76 12.57 -25.58
C THR A 418 25.41 14.01 -25.16
N LYS A 419 24.14 14.39 -25.24
CA LYS A 419 23.59 15.65 -24.74
C LYS A 419 22.15 15.44 -24.24
N PRO A 420 21.87 15.55 -22.94
CA PRO A 420 20.51 15.48 -22.46
C PRO A 420 19.69 16.63 -23.07
N LYS A 421 18.56 16.33 -23.72
CA LYS A 421 17.59 17.35 -24.09
C LYS A 421 17.00 17.90 -22.80
N ALA A 422 17.23 19.19 -22.52
CA ALA A 422 16.59 19.84 -21.39
C ALA A 422 15.07 19.86 -21.63
N GLN A 423 14.33 19.00 -20.93
CA GLN A 423 12.88 19.16 -20.82
C GLN A 423 12.62 20.29 -19.82
N VAL A 424 12.34 21.47 -20.35
CA VAL A 424 11.84 22.58 -19.55
C VAL A 424 10.33 22.39 -19.41
N HIS A 425 9.88 21.81 -18.30
CA HIS A 425 8.47 21.84 -17.94
C HIS A 425 8.09 23.28 -17.59
N ARG A 426 7.56 24.01 -18.57
CA ARG A 426 7.00 25.35 -18.33
C ARG A 426 5.73 25.17 -17.53
N MET A 427 5.81 25.34 -16.22
CA MET A 427 4.61 25.59 -15.43
C MET A 427 4.03 26.93 -15.89
N ASN A 428 2.93 26.86 -16.64
CA ASN A 428 2.17 28.04 -17.05
C ASN A 428 1.52 28.65 -15.80
N HIS A 429 2.28 29.41 -15.02
CA HIS A 429 1.75 30.35 -14.05
C HIS A 429 1.15 31.53 -14.82
N LYS A 430 0.03 31.32 -15.50
CA LYS A 430 -0.87 32.44 -15.76
C LYS A 430 -1.48 32.80 -14.41
N ALA A 431 -0.89 33.79 -13.75
CA ALA A 431 -1.60 34.53 -12.72
C ALA A 431 -2.94 34.97 -13.33
N LYS A 432 -4.03 34.46 -12.77
CA LYS A 432 -5.35 35.08 -12.93
C LYS A 432 -5.55 36.03 -11.77
#